data_AF-A0A937QXG8-F1
#
_entry.id   AF-A0A937QXG8-F1
#
_cell.length_a   1.000
_cell.length_b   1.000
_cell.length_c   1.000
_cell.angle_alpha   90.00
_cell.angle_beta   90.00
_cell.angle_gamma   90.00
#
_symmetry.space_group_name_H-M   'P 1'
#
loop_
_entity.id
_entity.type
_entity.pdbx_description
1 polymer ?
#
loop_
_entity_poly.entity_id
_entity_poly.type
_entity_poly.pdbx_seq_one_letter_code
_entity_poly.pdbx_strand_id
1 'polypeptide(L)'
;MKLKVTTHAMIAICLVTLAQSGAVAARPEVTAPPDSFFEKVRERDRQAARQFYRKHIDVKGLPVAATVEVADLALQRTCEIVTHMLAGRPDILKAMVDRGMYLVIIGKDQVYTDLPENRNAGNPDYLNERVRGTGGLPTSFGEENLLSLPIDRYDDESIAVHEFCHTIDSTLRRMDPTWRQRKEAVYKNAVNKGLYKDSYAIGNSGEYWAEIVQAYFDCNRVNNWNHGPIGRREQLKMYDPEGYEFVRSVFNLRPGQDWRYSWLQTLPNVTAPPAKFNIDPYYTKFTWAREFTVLGRQASDKALLKANDTIRKMFAYRHDILKALIADGVRLLVLGPGEALSEVPEYEKMSTVSADHTARFLDYSPETKLLVAAQENVLADLGEPYATECQVIRVFARALYHVTAKRPVDPNWENRGRDVQQYELRVQRMDIRFDNKLKELYDSAMSRGLWKGTAAVHDRIEYWTQGVLAYFDAAGQGVPPNDTDHPITTRESLSEYDPGLFALVDETMAYEGKVDWHYGK
;
A
#
# COMPACT_ATOMS: atom_id res chain seq x y z
N MET A 1 -7.09 -4.07 78.85
CA MET A 1 -6.43 -2.73 78.83
C MET A 1 -4.94 -2.93 79.01
N LYS A 2 -4.11 -2.34 78.12
CA LYS A 2 -2.62 -2.29 78.11
C LYS A 2 -1.88 -3.59 77.74
N LEU A 3 -0.78 -3.63 77.00
CA LEU A 3 -0.14 -2.74 76.01
C LEU A 3 0.94 -3.59 75.28
N LYS A 4 1.12 -3.32 73.99
CA LYS A 4 2.20 -3.65 73.01
C LYS A 4 3.50 -4.34 73.49
N VAL A 5 4.02 -5.24 72.64
CA VAL A 5 5.38 -5.12 72.03
C VAL A 5 5.35 -5.64 70.58
N THR A 6 5.93 -4.85 69.70
CA THR A 6 6.17 -4.99 68.25
C THR A 6 7.38 -5.87 67.92
N THR A 7 7.30 -6.66 66.85
CA THR A 7 8.48 -7.10 66.07
C THR A 7 8.15 -7.04 64.58
N HIS A 8 8.78 -6.10 63.85
CA HIS A 8 8.74 -6.02 62.40
C HIS A 8 9.88 -6.88 61.83
N ALA A 9 9.57 -7.83 60.96
CA ALA A 9 10.55 -8.51 60.13
C ALA A 9 10.65 -7.78 58.79
N MET A 10 11.80 -7.16 58.50
CA MET A 10 12.14 -6.67 57.17
C MET A 10 12.69 -7.85 56.35
N ILE A 11 11.98 -8.22 55.28
CA ILE A 11 12.53 -9.06 54.20
C ILE A 11 13.09 -8.11 53.15
N ALA A 12 14.41 -8.07 53.01
CA ALA A 12 15.09 -7.35 51.94
C ALA A 12 15.01 -8.16 50.64
N ILE A 13 14.20 -7.69 49.69
CA ILE A 13 14.17 -8.20 48.31
C ILE A 13 15.24 -7.44 47.53
N CYS A 14 16.38 -8.09 47.26
CA CYS A 14 17.39 -7.61 46.31
C CYS A 14 16.86 -7.76 44.88
N LEU A 15 16.30 -6.68 44.33
CA LEU A 15 16.07 -6.53 42.89
C LEU A 15 17.42 -6.28 42.20
N VAL A 16 17.96 -7.31 41.57
CA VAL A 16 19.05 -7.14 40.59
C VAL A 16 18.42 -6.62 39.31
N THR A 17 18.45 -5.30 39.11
CA THR A 17 18.16 -4.69 37.80
C THR A 17 19.37 -4.87 36.90
N LEU A 18 19.29 -5.79 35.95
CA LEU A 18 20.18 -5.83 34.79
C LEU A 18 19.87 -4.60 33.91
N ALA A 19 20.58 -3.51 34.15
CA ALA A 19 20.65 -2.40 33.21
C ALA A 19 21.43 -2.87 31.98
N GLN A 20 20.73 -3.24 30.91
CA GLN A 20 21.34 -3.31 29.59
C GLN A 20 21.67 -1.88 29.16
N SER A 21 22.91 -1.46 29.38
CA SER A 21 23.48 -0.27 28.74
C SER A 21 23.75 -0.60 27.27
N GLY A 22 22.71 -0.50 26.44
CA GLY A 22 22.89 -0.41 25.00
C GLY A 22 23.45 0.99 24.69
N ALA A 23 24.74 1.08 24.40
CA ALA A 23 25.30 2.28 23.80
C ALA A 23 24.59 2.51 22.46
N VAL A 24 23.70 3.49 22.39
CA VAL A 24 23.16 3.97 21.12
C VAL A 24 24.36 4.51 20.36
N ALA A 25 24.81 3.79 19.34
CA ALA A 25 25.85 4.29 18.45
C ALA A 25 25.41 5.67 17.94
N ALA A 26 26.24 6.69 18.14
CA ALA A 26 25.94 8.04 17.69
C ALA A 26 25.63 8.02 16.19
N ARG A 27 24.47 8.57 15.80
CA ARG A 27 24.08 8.62 14.39
C ARG A 27 25.10 9.48 13.65
N PRO A 28 25.56 9.07 12.45
CA PRO A 28 26.54 9.84 11.72
C PRO A 28 26.00 11.23 11.36
N GLU A 29 26.88 12.23 11.44
CA GLU A 29 26.55 13.64 11.25
C GLU A 29 26.29 13.94 9.77
N VAL A 30 25.27 14.76 9.50
CA VAL A 30 24.96 15.25 8.15
C VAL A 30 25.71 16.55 7.91
N THR A 31 26.40 16.62 6.77
CA THR A 31 27.29 17.73 6.39
C THR A 31 26.88 18.30 5.04
N ALA A 32 27.52 19.40 4.61
CA ALA A 32 27.39 19.84 3.22
C ALA A 32 28.17 18.91 2.27
N PRO A 33 27.69 18.65 1.04
CA PRO A 33 28.42 17.82 0.09
C PRO A 33 29.79 18.43 -0.27
N PRO A 34 30.89 17.68 -0.16
CA PRO A 34 32.21 18.15 -0.58
C PRO A 34 32.30 18.27 -2.10
N ASP A 35 33.24 19.06 -2.62
CA ASP A 35 33.47 19.19 -4.08
C ASP A 35 33.73 17.84 -4.76
N SER A 36 34.41 16.92 -4.06
CA SER A 36 34.70 15.57 -4.55
C SER A 36 33.45 14.72 -4.80
N PHE A 37 32.31 15.02 -4.17
CA PHE A 37 31.04 14.38 -4.49
C PHE A 37 30.55 14.81 -5.89
N PHE A 38 30.58 16.11 -6.18
CA PHE A 38 30.08 16.63 -7.46
C PHE A 38 30.90 16.18 -8.67
N GLU A 39 32.18 15.83 -8.48
CA GLU A 39 32.99 15.22 -9.54
C GLU A 39 32.51 13.82 -9.94
N LYS A 40 31.74 13.13 -9.08
CA LYS A 40 31.09 11.84 -9.41
C LYS A 40 29.80 12.02 -10.24
N VAL A 41 29.18 13.20 -10.15
CA VAL A 41 27.98 13.52 -10.94
C VAL A 41 28.39 13.74 -12.39
N ARG A 42 27.58 13.22 -13.32
CA ARG A 42 27.79 13.37 -14.77
C ARG A 42 27.91 14.85 -15.11
N GLU A 43 28.84 15.19 -15.99
CA GLU A 43 29.15 16.58 -16.35
C GLU A 43 27.90 17.41 -16.69
N ARG A 44 27.02 16.87 -17.55
CA ARG A 44 25.76 17.50 -17.94
C ARG A 44 24.78 17.79 -16.79
N ASP A 45 24.91 17.11 -15.65
CA ASP A 45 24.00 17.19 -14.51
C ASP A 45 24.67 17.89 -13.31
N ARG A 46 26.01 18.08 -13.34
CA ARG A 46 26.84 18.55 -12.22
C ARG A 46 26.48 19.94 -11.71
N GLN A 47 26.23 20.89 -12.60
CA GLN A 47 25.89 22.26 -12.18
C GLN A 47 24.53 22.28 -11.47
N ALA A 48 23.53 21.56 -12.00
CA ALA A 48 22.23 21.42 -11.37
C ALA A 48 22.36 20.72 -10.00
N ALA A 49 23.17 19.65 -9.92
CA ALA A 49 23.47 18.96 -8.66
C ALA A 49 24.11 19.88 -7.62
N ARG A 50 25.06 20.74 -8.00
CA ARG A 50 25.68 21.75 -7.11
C ARG A 50 24.68 22.78 -6.57
N GLN A 51 23.60 23.04 -7.29
CA GLN A 51 22.54 23.95 -6.85
C GLN A 51 21.49 23.24 -5.98
N PHE A 52 21.25 21.96 -6.26
CA PHE A 52 20.19 21.16 -5.66
C PHE A 52 20.62 20.50 -4.34
N TYR A 53 21.75 19.79 -4.32
CA TYR A 53 22.19 19.04 -3.14
C TYR A 53 22.86 19.94 -2.11
N ARG A 54 22.38 19.85 -0.86
CA ARG A 54 22.84 20.65 0.29
C ARG A 54 23.17 19.82 1.52
N LYS A 55 22.72 18.57 1.57
CA LYS A 55 22.99 17.62 2.65
C LYS A 55 23.74 16.41 2.11
N HIS A 56 24.64 15.88 2.92
CA HIS A 56 25.51 14.78 2.59
C HIS A 56 25.84 13.94 3.83
N ILE A 57 25.88 12.61 3.65
CA ILE A 57 26.46 11.67 4.60
C ILE A 57 27.31 10.65 3.83
N ASP A 58 28.44 10.25 4.41
CA ASP A 58 29.33 9.25 3.80
C ASP A 58 29.13 7.88 4.45
N VAL A 59 28.85 6.87 3.63
CA VAL A 59 28.71 5.48 4.06
C VAL A 59 29.97 4.70 3.66
N LYS A 60 31.04 4.88 4.43
CA LYS A 60 32.35 4.23 4.20
C LYS A 60 32.87 4.44 2.77
N GLY A 61 32.78 5.67 2.27
CA GLY A 61 33.19 6.09 0.93
C GLY A 61 32.07 6.10 -0.10
N LEU A 62 30.86 5.61 0.23
CA LEU A 62 29.68 5.69 -0.63
C LEU A 62 28.85 6.94 -0.25
N PRO A 63 28.84 8.01 -1.05
CA PRO A 63 28.13 9.23 -0.70
C PRO A 63 26.62 9.07 -0.80
N VAL A 64 25.89 9.70 0.12
CA VAL A 64 24.44 9.91 0.05
C VAL A 64 24.19 11.41 0.05
N ALA A 65 23.40 11.93 -0.89
CA ALA A 65 23.10 13.36 -1.00
C ALA A 65 21.59 13.65 -1.02
N ALA A 66 21.21 14.82 -0.52
CA ALA A 66 19.83 15.28 -0.50
C ALA A 66 19.73 16.81 -0.51
N THR A 67 18.53 17.35 -0.72
CA THR A 67 18.27 18.79 -0.58
C THR A 67 18.17 19.21 0.88
N VAL A 68 18.00 20.51 1.15
CA VAL A 68 17.94 21.05 2.52
C VAL A 68 16.66 20.64 3.26
N GLU A 69 15.57 20.42 2.53
CA GLU A 69 14.24 20.08 3.05
C GLU A 69 14.17 18.63 3.56
N VAL A 70 14.98 17.73 2.99
CA VAL A 70 15.04 16.32 3.41
C VAL A 70 15.57 16.23 4.84
N ALA A 71 14.88 15.49 5.70
CA ALA A 71 15.30 15.31 7.09
C ALA A 71 16.64 14.57 7.20
N ASP A 72 17.50 15.00 8.12
CA ASP A 72 18.80 14.36 8.37
C ASP A 72 18.64 12.87 8.72
N LEU A 73 17.52 12.54 9.37
CA LEU A 73 17.16 11.16 9.71
C LEU A 73 17.04 10.27 8.46
N ALA A 74 16.63 10.79 7.30
CA ALA A 74 16.54 10.01 6.07
C ALA A 74 17.92 9.61 5.55
N LEU A 75 18.91 10.50 5.65
CA LEU A 75 20.31 10.23 5.30
C LEU A 75 20.91 9.21 6.28
N GLN A 76 20.66 9.39 7.58
CA GLN A 76 21.11 8.45 8.62
C GLN A 76 20.48 7.07 8.47
N ARG A 77 19.19 7.01 8.13
CA ARG A 77 18.47 5.76 7.86
C ARG A 77 19.01 5.05 6.63
N THR A 78 19.35 5.81 5.58
CA THR A 78 20.05 5.27 4.40
C THR A 78 21.38 4.63 4.79
N CYS A 79 22.18 5.31 5.63
CA CYS A 79 23.45 4.77 6.15
C CYS A 79 23.24 3.46 6.92
N GLU A 80 22.20 3.39 7.77
CA GLU A 80 21.84 2.19 8.52
C GLU A 80 21.52 1.02 7.58
N ILE A 81 20.60 1.21 6.63
CA ILE A 81 20.16 0.15 5.70
C ILE A 81 21.36 -0.39 4.89
N VAL A 82 22.13 0.50 4.26
CA VAL A 82 23.30 0.10 3.44
C VAL A 82 24.33 -0.66 4.27
N THR A 83 24.65 -0.16 5.46
CA THR A 83 25.67 -0.78 6.33
C THR A 83 25.26 -2.16 6.79
N HIS A 84 23.98 -2.37 7.14
CA HIS A 84 23.50 -3.66 7.60
C HIS A 84 23.33 -4.66 6.45
N MET A 85 22.74 -4.25 5.34
CA MET A 85 22.60 -5.12 4.17
C MET A 85 23.96 -5.65 3.71
N LEU A 86 25.00 -4.82 3.66
CA LEU A 86 26.34 -5.22 3.20
C LEU A 86 27.31 -5.64 4.32
N ALA A 87 26.83 -5.88 5.55
CA ALA A 87 27.69 -6.20 6.68
C ALA A 87 28.55 -7.47 6.47
N GLY A 88 28.02 -8.46 5.75
CA GLY A 88 28.74 -9.68 5.36
C GLY A 88 29.51 -9.58 4.04
N ARG A 89 29.39 -8.45 3.32
CA ARG A 89 29.93 -8.22 1.97
C ARG A 89 30.57 -6.83 1.80
N PRO A 90 31.60 -6.48 2.61
CA PRO A 90 32.30 -5.22 2.47
C PRO A 90 33.02 -5.06 1.11
N ASP A 91 33.31 -6.18 0.44
CA ASP A 91 33.86 -6.20 -0.92
C ASP A 91 32.92 -5.58 -1.96
N ILE A 92 31.60 -5.81 -1.82
CA ILE A 92 30.58 -5.19 -2.69
C ILE A 92 30.58 -3.68 -2.48
N LEU A 93 30.55 -3.22 -1.22
CA LEU A 93 30.57 -1.79 -0.90
C LEU A 93 31.82 -1.13 -1.47
N LYS A 94 32.99 -1.74 -1.27
CA LYS A 94 34.25 -1.24 -1.86
C LYS A 94 34.16 -1.12 -3.38
N ALA A 95 33.61 -2.12 -4.07
CA ALA A 95 33.46 -2.06 -5.53
C ALA A 95 32.49 -0.97 -6.00
N MET A 96 31.47 -0.62 -5.20
CA MET A 96 30.60 0.53 -5.47
C MET A 96 31.38 1.85 -5.33
N VAL A 97 32.19 1.99 -4.27
CA VAL A 97 33.04 3.17 -4.02
C VAL A 97 34.06 3.36 -5.14
N ASP A 98 34.78 2.30 -5.53
CA ASP A 98 35.80 2.35 -6.59
C ASP A 98 35.19 2.74 -7.95
N ARG A 99 33.88 2.56 -8.14
CA ARG A 99 33.13 2.97 -9.34
C ARG A 99 32.58 4.39 -9.28
N GLY A 100 32.78 5.09 -8.17
CA GLY A 100 32.17 6.41 -7.97
C GLY A 100 30.65 6.35 -7.87
N MET A 101 30.08 5.25 -7.37
CA MET A 101 28.65 5.20 -7.10
C MET A 101 28.27 6.18 -5.99
N TYR A 102 27.02 6.63 -6.02
CA TYR A 102 26.43 7.48 -4.98
C TYR A 102 24.92 7.26 -4.93
N LEU A 103 24.35 7.61 -3.79
CA LEU A 103 22.94 7.49 -3.46
C LEU A 103 22.33 8.89 -3.31
N VAL A 104 21.04 9.02 -3.61
CA VAL A 104 20.31 10.28 -3.46
C VAL A 104 18.95 10.04 -2.81
N ILE A 105 18.42 11.04 -2.11
CA ILE A 105 17.10 10.97 -1.49
C ILE A 105 16.16 11.93 -2.21
N ILE A 106 15.01 11.40 -2.64
CA ILE A 106 13.90 12.22 -3.15
C ILE A 106 13.06 12.63 -1.94
N GLY A 107 12.96 13.93 -1.69
CA GLY A 107 12.16 14.47 -0.58
C GLY A 107 10.68 14.10 -0.69
N LYS A 108 9.98 14.08 0.45
CA LYS A 108 8.57 13.68 0.57
C LYS A 108 7.60 14.58 -0.20
N ASP A 109 8.04 15.80 -0.52
CA ASP A 109 7.31 16.82 -1.28
C ASP A 109 7.97 17.07 -2.67
N GLN A 110 8.93 16.24 -3.07
CA GLN A 110 9.60 16.25 -4.37
C GLN A 110 9.12 15.08 -5.25
N VAL A 111 9.22 15.24 -6.56
CA VAL A 111 8.96 14.18 -7.55
C VAL A 111 10.26 13.67 -8.18
N TYR A 112 10.19 12.55 -8.89
CA TYR A 112 11.37 11.87 -9.44
C TYR A 112 12.20 12.75 -10.38
N THR A 113 11.52 13.54 -11.23
CA THR A 113 12.17 14.44 -12.19
C THR A 113 12.70 15.73 -11.56
N ASP A 114 12.47 15.99 -10.27
CA ASP A 114 13.15 17.10 -9.58
C ASP A 114 14.64 16.80 -9.37
N LEU A 115 15.00 15.50 -9.31
CA LEU A 115 16.40 15.10 -9.20
C LEU A 115 17.20 15.60 -10.43
N PRO A 116 18.36 16.25 -10.22
CA PRO A 116 19.21 16.72 -11.29
C PRO A 116 19.49 15.67 -12.38
N GLU A 117 19.72 14.43 -11.98
CA GLU A 117 20.07 13.31 -12.84
C GLU A 117 18.91 12.86 -13.75
N ASN A 118 17.67 13.15 -13.33
CA ASN A 118 16.43 12.69 -13.97
C ASN A 118 15.58 13.84 -14.56
N ARG A 119 16.02 15.10 -14.44
CA ARG A 119 15.27 16.29 -14.91
C ARG A 119 14.88 16.30 -16.39
N ASN A 120 15.58 15.53 -17.21
CA ASN A 120 15.35 15.40 -18.64
C ASN A 120 14.75 14.04 -19.02
N ALA A 121 14.19 13.30 -18.06
CA ALA A 121 13.55 12.02 -18.34
C ALA A 121 12.30 12.23 -19.23
N GLY A 122 12.12 11.32 -20.20
CA GLY A 122 10.91 11.31 -21.02
C GLY A 122 9.71 10.84 -20.21
N ASN A 123 8.52 11.34 -20.56
CA ASN A 123 7.25 11.03 -19.89
C ASN A 123 7.29 11.32 -18.36
N PRO A 124 7.52 12.59 -17.95
CA PRO A 124 7.64 12.96 -16.54
C PRO A 124 6.37 12.65 -15.75
N ASP A 125 5.18 12.78 -16.35
CA ASP A 125 3.91 12.50 -15.67
C ASP A 125 3.83 11.02 -15.25
N TYR A 126 4.14 10.11 -16.17
CA TYR A 126 4.21 8.66 -15.88
C TYR A 126 5.22 8.35 -14.77
N LEU A 127 6.41 8.95 -14.83
CA LEU A 127 7.47 8.70 -13.86
C LEU A 127 7.13 9.28 -12.48
N ASN A 128 6.66 10.52 -12.43
CA ASN A 128 6.35 11.21 -11.18
C ASN A 128 5.13 10.62 -10.47
N GLU A 129 4.23 9.98 -11.22
CA GLU A 129 3.11 9.24 -10.65
C GLU A 129 3.57 8.05 -9.80
N ARG A 130 4.68 7.38 -10.13
CA ARG A 130 5.04 6.09 -9.51
C ARG A 130 6.42 6.05 -8.85
N VAL A 131 7.41 6.74 -9.40
CA VAL A 131 8.80 6.47 -9.06
C VAL A 131 9.16 7.19 -7.77
N ARG A 132 9.37 6.39 -6.72
CA ARG A 132 9.94 6.83 -5.44
C ARG A 132 11.31 6.23 -5.15
N GLY A 133 11.92 5.60 -6.14
CA GLY A 133 13.28 5.14 -6.09
C GLY A 133 13.68 4.47 -7.40
N THR A 134 14.99 4.38 -7.63
CA THR A 134 15.56 3.65 -8.76
C THR A 134 16.92 3.10 -8.39
N GLY A 135 17.20 1.85 -8.79
CA GLY A 135 18.51 1.24 -8.76
C GLY A 135 19.43 1.79 -9.84
N GLY A 136 20.74 1.87 -9.55
CA GLY A 136 21.76 2.25 -10.53
C GLY A 136 22.65 3.40 -10.08
N LEU A 137 22.99 4.28 -11.03
CA LEU A 137 23.94 5.38 -10.84
C LEU A 137 23.31 6.73 -11.25
N PRO A 138 22.79 7.53 -10.29
CA PRO A 138 22.68 7.23 -8.86
C PRO A 138 21.60 6.19 -8.54
N THR A 139 21.64 5.66 -7.32
CA THR A 139 20.48 4.99 -6.72
C THR A 139 19.67 6.01 -5.95
N SER A 140 18.34 5.98 -6.04
CA SER A 140 17.47 6.94 -5.35
C SER A 140 16.47 6.27 -4.42
N PHE A 141 16.14 6.93 -3.30
CA PHE A 141 15.16 6.47 -2.31
C PHE A 141 14.19 7.59 -1.92
N GLY A 142 12.92 7.28 -1.71
CA GLY A 142 11.91 8.22 -1.24
C GLY A 142 12.04 8.46 0.26
N GLU A 143 12.08 9.72 0.67
CA GLU A 143 12.17 10.14 2.07
C GLU A 143 11.00 9.58 2.90
N GLU A 144 9.78 9.65 2.36
CA GLU A 144 8.58 9.16 3.05
C GLU A 144 8.65 7.67 3.35
N ASN A 145 9.26 6.87 2.47
CA ASN A 145 9.43 5.44 2.68
C ASN A 145 10.56 5.13 3.67
N LEU A 146 11.69 5.83 3.56
CA LEU A 146 12.80 5.73 4.53
C LEU A 146 12.33 6.04 5.96
N LEU A 147 11.45 7.04 6.10
CA LEU A 147 10.97 7.53 7.39
C LEU A 147 9.65 6.91 7.84
N SER A 148 9.07 6.01 7.03
CA SER A 148 7.75 5.41 7.29
C SER A 148 6.69 6.49 7.56
N LEU A 149 6.65 7.55 6.76
CA LEU A 149 5.69 8.65 6.94
C LEU A 149 4.27 8.20 6.55
N PRO A 150 3.21 8.77 7.16
CA PRO A 150 1.81 8.46 6.83
C PRO A 150 1.40 8.72 5.37
N ILE A 151 2.24 9.43 4.63
CA ILE A 151 2.07 9.79 3.21
C ILE A 151 2.92 8.91 2.30
N ASP A 152 3.36 7.74 2.78
CA ASP A 152 4.05 6.75 1.98
C ASP A 152 3.05 5.90 1.18
N ARG A 153 3.27 5.85 -0.13
CA ARG A 153 2.51 5.02 -1.08
C ARG A 153 2.93 3.56 -1.01
N TYR A 154 4.14 3.35 -0.48
CA TYR A 154 4.87 2.11 -0.33
C TYR A 154 4.92 1.64 1.13
N ASP A 155 3.89 1.99 1.92
CA ASP A 155 3.83 1.88 3.39
C ASP A 155 3.95 0.48 4.00
N ASP A 156 4.07 -0.55 3.17
CA ASP A 156 4.21 -1.96 3.53
C ASP A 156 5.37 -2.66 2.78
N GLU A 157 6.26 -1.89 2.14
CA GLU A 157 7.53 -2.37 1.60
C GLU A 157 8.67 -1.37 1.78
N SER A 158 9.93 -1.83 1.70
CA SER A 158 11.08 -0.90 1.65
C SER A 158 11.57 -0.72 0.22
N ILE A 159 11.28 0.45 -0.37
CA ILE A 159 11.85 0.88 -1.66
C ILE A 159 13.37 0.98 -1.56
N ALA A 160 13.90 1.43 -0.43
CA ALA A 160 15.34 1.51 -0.24
C ALA A 160 16.03 0.14 -0.34
N VAL A 161 15.45 -0.90 0.27
CA VAL A 161 15.97 -2.27 0.14
C VAL A 161 15.84 -2.76 -1.30
N HIS A 162 14.68 -2.57 -1.94
CA HIS A 162 14.43 -3.00 -3.32
C HIS A 162 15.45 -2.38 -4.30
N GLU A 163 15.55 -1.06 -4.32
CA GLU A 163 16.36 -0.34 -5.29
C GLU A 163 17.86 -0.52 -5.04
N PHE A 164 18.26 -0.66 -3.77
CA PHE A 164 19.64 -0.98 -3.45
C PHE A 164 20.01 -2.41 -3.90
N CYS A 165 19.07 -3.36 -3.92
CA CYS A 165 19.30 -4.69 -4.49
C CYS A 165 19.62 -4.66 -5.98
N HIS A 166 18.98 -3.79 -6.76
CA HIS A 166 19.33 -3.57 -8.18
C HIS A 166 20.76 -3.03 -8.33
N THR A 167 21.19 -2.17 -7.41
CA THR A 167 22.56 -1.65 -7.33
C THR A 167 23.57 -2.72 -6.93
N ILE A 168 23.23 -3.60 -5.99
CA ILE A 168 24.01 -4.78 -5.63
C ILE A 168 24.11 -5.75 -6.82
N ASP A 169 23.01 -6.06 -7.51
CA ASP A 169 22.99 -6.90 -8.71
C ASP A 169 23.92 -6.34 -9.78
N SER A 170 23.81 -5.04 -10.08
CA SER A 170 24.68 -4.36 -11.03
C SER A 170 26.16 -4.45 -10.65
N THR A 171 26.46 -4.37 -9.36
CA THR A 171 27.81 -4.45 -8.84
C THR A 171 28.39 -5.85 -8.96
N LEU A 172 27.61 -6.86 -8.54
CA LEU A 172 27.96 -8.28 -8.60
C LEU A 172 28.16 -8.77 -10.03
N ARG A 173 27.32 -8.33 -11.00
CA ARG A 173 27.46 -8.66 -12.44
C ARG A 173 28.84 -8.33 -13.01
N ARG A 174 29.59 -7.44 -12.36
CA ARG A 174 30.91 -7.01 -12.81
C ARG A 174 32.06 -7.57 -11.94
N MET A 175 31.77 -8.00 -10.71
CA MET A 175 32.76 -8.58 -9.80
C MET A 175 32.84 -10.10 -9.94
N ASP A 176 31.71 -10.75 -10.23
CA ASP A 176 31.58 -12.20 -10.32
C ASP A 176 30.99 -12.56 -11.70
N PRO A 177 31.80 -13.17 -12.61
CA PRO A 177 31.34 -13.53 -13.94
C PRO A 177 30.23 -14.60 -13.92
N THR A 178 30.10 -15.37 -12.83
CA THR A 178 29.07 -16.41 -12.68
C THR A 178 27.74 -15.86 -12.17
N TRP A 179 27.71 -14.64 -11.63
CA TRP A 179 26.56 -14.07 -10.93
C TRP A 179 25.28 -14.10 -11.76
N ARG A 180 25.37 -13.67 -13.04
CA ARG A 180 24.22 -13.67 -13.95
C ARG A 180 23.61 -15.06 -14.10
N GLN A 181 24.47 -16.08 -14.30
CA GLN A 181 24.03 -17.45 -14.49
C GLN A 181 23.38 -18.01 -13.23
N ARG A 182 23.96 -17.77 -12.05
CA ARG A 182 23.41 -18.24 -10.77
C ARG A 182 22.04 -17.62 -10.49
N LYS A 183 21.92 -16.29 -10.63
CA LYS A 183 20.64 -15.58 -10.46
C LYS A 183 19.57 -16.08 -11.44
N GLU A 184 19.93 -16.23 -12.70
CA GLU A 184 19.03 -16.71 -13.75
C GLU A 184 18.57 -18.16 -13.51
N ALA A 185 19.45 -19.02 -12.98
CA ALA A 185 19.10 -20.40 -12.67
C ALA A 185 18.05 -20.49 -11.55
N VAL A 186 18.23 -19.71 -10.47
CA VAL A 186 17.28 -19.67 -9.34
C VAL A 186 15.96 -19.06 -9.77
N TYR A 187 16.00 -17.96 -10.54
CA TYR A 187 14.81 -17.35 -11.14
C TYR A 187 14.02 -18.35 -12.00
N LYS A 188 14.68 -19.03 -12.95
CA LYS A 188 14.02 -20.04 -13.80
C LYS A 188 13.44 -21.19 -13.01
N ASN A 189 14.09 -21.60 -11.92
CA ASN A 189 13.54 -22.62 -11.02
C ASN A 189 12.22 -22.14 -10.39
N ALA A 190 12.16 -20.90 -9.89
CA ALA A 190 10.93 -20.32 -9.35
C ALA A 190 9.81 -20.25 -10.42
N VAL A 191 10.13 -19.78 -11.63
CA VAL A 191 9.20 -19.75 -12.78
C VAL A 191 8.66 -21.15 -13.09
N ASN A 192 9.55 -22.16 -13.21
CA ASN A 192 9.16 -23.53 -13.56
C ASN A 192 8.28 -24.20 -12.50
N LYS A 193 8.43 -23.81 -11.23
CA LYS A 193 7.57 -24.25 -10.12
C LYS A 193 6.23 -23.50 -10.05
N GLY A 194 6.01 -22.50 -10.93
CA GLY A 194 4.82 -21.66 -10.91
C GLY A 194 4.77 -20.69 -9.73
N LEU A 195 5.91 -20.43 -9.06
CA LEU A 195 5.98 -19.47 -7.97
C LEU A 195 5.81 -18.05 -8.50
N TYR A 196 5.29 -17.16 -7.66
CA TYR A 196 5.16 -15.72 -7.96
C TYR A 196 4.32 -15.40 -9.21
N LYS A 197 3.45 -16.34 -9.62
CA LYS A 197 2.58 -16.17 -10.79
C LYS A 197 1.82 -14.84 -10.73
N ASP A 198 1.86 -14.11 -11.83
CA ASP A 198 1.26 -12.77 -11.99
C ASP A 198 1.76 -11.69 -11.03
N SER A 199 2.86 -11.91 -10.30
CA SER A 199 3.46 -10.86 -9.46
C SER A 199 4.56 -10.10 -10.21
N TYR A 200 5.03 -9.01 -9.63
CA TYR A 200 6.10 -8.17 -10.12
C TYR A 200 7.44 -8.93 -10.14
N ALA A 201 7.68 -9.78 -9.14
CA ALA A 201 8.88 -10.61 -9.02
C ALA A 201 9.17 -11.46 -10.27
N ILE A 202 8.12 -11.95 -10.97
CA ILE A 202 8.31 -12.80 -12.15
C ILE A 202 8.52 -12.03 -13.46
N GLY A 203 8.51 -10.69 -13.41
CA GLY A 203 8.69 -9.85 -14.60
C GLY A 203 10.07 -10.03 -15.23
N ASN A 204 11.12 -10.17 -14.42
CA ASN A 204 12.47 -10.53 -14.85
C ASN A 204 13.34 -10.96 -13.65
N SER A 205 14.53 -11.52 -13.91
CA SER A 205 15.43 -12.00 -12.85
C SER A 205 16.06 -10.90 -11.97
N GLY A 206 15.95 -9.63 -12.35
CA GLY A 206 16.29 -8.47 -11.52
C GLY A 206 15.24 -8.19 -10.45
N GLU A 207 13.97 -8.06 -10.85
CA GLU A 207 12.85 -7.86 -9.90
C GLU A 207 12.71 -9.06 -8.97
N TYR A 208 12.81 -10.28 -9.50
CA TYR A 208 12.84 -11.49 -8.68
C TYR A 208 13.87 -11.38 -7.55
N TRP A 209 15.10 -10.95 -7.89
CA TRP A 209 16.16 -10.76 -6.90
C TRP A 209 15.81 -9.69 -5.88
N ALA A 210 15.29 -8.54 -6.29
CA ALA A 210 14.96 -7.46 -5.37
C ALA A 210 13.83 -7.87 -4.39
N GLU A 211 12.78 -8.51 -4.90
CA GLU A 211 11.60 -8.94 -4.13
C GLU A 211 11.93 -10.03 -3.11
N ILE A 212 12.69 -11.07 -3.50
CA ILE A 212 13.09 -12.12 -2.54
C ILE A 212 14.04 -11.56 -1.46
N VAL A 213 14.82 -10.52 -1.76
CA VAL A 213 15.66 -9.87 -0.77
C VAL A 213 14.83 -9.00 0.19
N GLN A 214 13.84 -8.27 -0.31
CA GLN A 214 12.89 -7.58 0.56
C GLN A 214 12.21 -8.57 1.51
N ALA A 215 11.78 -9.74 1.01
CA ALA A 215 11.17 -10.77 1.84
C ALA A 215 12.17 -11.30 2.86
N TYR A 216 13.42 -11.57 2.45
CA TYR A 216 14.50 -11.98 3.35
C TYR A 216 14.78 -10.98 4.47
N PHE A 217 14.56 -9.68 4.25
CA PHE A 217 14.72 -8.63 5.26
C PHE A 217 13.40 -8.20 5.92
N ASP A 218 12.29 -8.93 5.73
CA ASP A 218 10.97 -8.68 6.32
C ASP A 218 10.32 -7.35 5.91
N CYS A 219 10.55 -6.91 4.68
CA CYS A 219 10.03 -5.65 4.14
C CYS A 219 9.48 -5.77 2.73
N ASN A 220 8.95 -6.95 2.36
CA ASN A 220 8.24 -7.12 1.10
C ASN A 220 6.74 -6.94 1.26
N ARG A 221 6.12 -6.27 0.29
CA ARG A 221 4.67 -6.10 0.20
C ARG A 221 4.01 -7.40 -0.23
N VAL A 222 2.76 -7.61 0.21
CA VAL A 222 2.00 -8.84 -0.06
C VAL A 222 0.57 -8.59 -0.52
N ASN A 223 0.01 -9.59 -1.21
CA ASN A 223 -1.42 -9.75 -1.48
C ASN A 223 -2.08 -8.54 -2.15
N ASN A 224 -1.51 -8.07 -3.25
CA ASN A 224 -2.14 -7.05 -4.08
C ASN A 224 -1.96 -7.36 -5.59
N TRP A 225 -2.42 -6.45 -6.46
CA TRP A 225 -2.47 -6.57 -7.92
C TRP A 225 -1.16 -7.03 -8.58
N ASN A 226 -0.01 -6.79 -7.94
CA ASN A 226 1.30 -7.18 -8.44
C ASN A 226 2.21 -7.84 -7.38
N HIS A 227 1.75 -8.19 -6.17
CA HIS A 227 2.58 -8.87 -5.16
C HIS A 227 1.94 -10.18 -4.69
N GLY A 228 2.79 -11.18 -4.48
CA GLY A 228 2.41 -12.50 -3.97
C GLY A 228 2.20 -12.54 -2.45
N PRO A 229 2.15 -13.73 -1.84
CA PRO A 229 1.79 -13.89 -0.43
C PRO A 229 2.96 -13.77 0.55
N ILE A 230 4.20 -13.59 0.07
CA ILE A 230 5.40 -13.63 0.93
C ILE A 230 5.97 -12.24 1.22
N GLY A 231 6.02 -11.90 2.50
CA GLY A 231 6.50 -10.62 3.02
C GLY A 231 7.73 -10.75 3.92
N ARG A 232 7.98 -11.96 4.44
CA ARG A 232 8.95 -12.24 5.51
C ARG A 232 9.90 -13.38 5.18
N ARG A 233 11.05 -13.39 5.85
CA ARG A 233 12.14 -14.35 5.65
C ARG A 233 11.67 -15.79 5.79
N GLU A 234 10.83 -16.02 6.79
CA GLU A 234 10.32 -17.35 7.12
C GLU A 234 9.33 -17.83 6.07
N GLN A 235 8.53 -16.92 5.52
CA GLN A 235 7.63 -17.23 4.41
C GLN A 235 8.44 -17.53 3.14
N LEU A 236 9.49 -16.75 2.85
CA LEU A 236 10.40 -17.02 1.73
C LEU A 236 11.03 -18.41 1.86
N LYS A 237 11.53 -18.77 3.04
CA LYS A 237 12.14 -20.09 3.27
C LYS A 237 11.19 -21.26 3.00
N MET A 238 9.89 -21.09 3.28
CA MET A 238 8.88 -22.11 3.04
C MET A 238 8.40 -22.14 1.57
N TYR A 239 8.21 -20.96 0.98
CA TYR A 239 7.62 -20.80 -0.35
C TYR A 239 8.64 -20.99 -1.49
N ASP A 240 9.85 -20.46 -1.32
CA ASP A 240 10.95 -20.50 -2.28
C ASP A 240 12.29 -20.77 -1.55
N PRO A 241 12.51 -22.02 -1.10
CA PRO A 241 13.70 -22.38 -0.34
C PRO A 241 15.01 -22.17 -1.12
N GLU A 242 15.00 -22.35 -2.45
CA GLU A 242 16.18 -22.07 -3.27
C GLU A 242 16.47 -20.56 -3.36
N GLY A 243 15.43 -19.73 -3.50
CA GLY A 243 15.56 -18.27 -3.40
C GLY A 243 16.09 -17.82 -2.04
N TYR A 244 15.56 -18.38 -0.96
CA TYR A 244 16.04 -18.13 0.41
C TYR A 244 17.54 -18.44 0.56
N GLU A 245 17.98 -19.64 0.16
CA GLU A 245 19.38 -20.05 0.27
C GLU A 245 20.28 -19.21 -0.64
N PHE A 246 19.79 -18.81 -1.81
CA PHE A 246 20.50 -17.91 -2.70
C PHE A 246 20.78 -16.56 -2.01
N VAL A 247 19.75 -15.91 -1.46
CA VAL A 247 19.90 -14.62 -0.74
C VAL A 247 20.85 -14.77 0.45
N ARG A 248 20.63 -15.80 1.29
CA ARG A 248 21.45 -16.07 2.48
C ARG A 248 22.94 -16.22 2.11
N SER A 249 23.23 -16.96 1.04
CA SER A 249 24.61 -17.18 0.58
C SER A 249 25.27 -15.92 0.03
N VAL A 250 24.51 -15.05 -0.64
CA VAL A 250 25.04 -13.83 -1.28
C VAL A 250 25.42 -12.78 -0.24
N PHE A 251 24.52 -12.53 0.72
CA PHE A 251 24.76 -11.55 1.78
C PHE A 251 25.70 -12.06 2.87
N ASN A 252 25.77 -13.38 3.08
CA ASN A 252 26.76 -14.02 3.94
C ASN A 252 26.86 -13.38 5.34
N LEU A 253 25.73 -13.01 5.92
CA LEU A 253 25.66 -12.39 7.25
C LEU A 253 26.02 -13.42 8.30
N ARG A 254 26.89 -13.03 9.25
CA ARG A 254 27.18 -13.82 10.45
C ARG A 254 26.01 -13.69 11.44
N PRO A 255 25.86 -14.60 12.42
CA PRO A 255 24.77 -14.51 13.41
C PRO A 255 24.66 -13.14 14.12
N GLY A 256 25.79 -12.50 14.46
CA GLY A 256 25.80 -11.15 15.06
C GLY A 256 25.55 -9.99 14.09
N GLN A 257 25.38 -10.28 12.79
CA GLN A 257 25.07 -9.34 11.72
C GLN A 257 23.71 -9.63 11.10
N ASP A 258 22.96 -10.59 11.66
CA ASP A 258 21.64 -10.96 11.14
C ASP A 258 20.68 -9.80 11.37
N TRP A 259 20.40 -9.08 10.28
CA TRP A 259 19.60 -7.88 10.30
C TRP A 259 18.22 -8.15 9.69
N ARG A 260 17.21 -7.47 10.23
CA ARG A 260 15.85 -7.42 9.71
C ARG A 260 15.43 -5.97 9.64
N TYR A 261 14.65 -5.62 8.63
CA TYR A 261 14.17 -4.26 8.45
C TYR A 261 13.28 -3.85 9.63
N SER A 262 13.59 -2.72 10.24
CA SER A 262 12.86 -2.17 11.38
C SER A 262 12.08 -0.93 10.98
N TRP A 263 10.76 -0.98 11.01
CA TRP A 263 9.94 0.20 10.71
C TRP A 263 10.15 1.30 11.75
N LEU A 264 10.23 2.56 11.33
CA LEU A 264 10.37 3.69 12.27
C LEU A 264 9.05 4.03 12.95
N GLN A 265 7.93 3.67 12.33
CA GLN A 265 6.60 3.68 12.90
C GLN A 265 5.71 2.66 12.18
N THR A 266 4.64 2.23 12.83
CA THR A 266 3.63 1.36 12.20
C THR A 266 2.82 2.15 11.18
N LEU A 267 2.65 1.59 9.99
CA LEU A 267 1.74 2.08 8.96
C LEU A 267 0.76 0.99 8.51
N PRO A 268 -0.43 1.36 8.01
CA PRO A 268 -0.98 2.72 8.04
C PRO A 268 -1.28 3.18 9.48
N ASN A 269 -1.30 4.49 9.71
CA ASN A 269 -1.68 5.09 11.00
C ASN A 269 -2.66 6.26 10.79
N VAL A 270 -3.10 6.88 11.89
CA VAL A 270 -3.98 8.05 11.87
C VAL A 270 -3.20 9.26 12.34
N THR A 271 -3.26 10.34 11.56
CA THR A 271 -2.58 11.62 11.85
C THR A 271 -3.51 12.79 11.56
N ALA A 272 -3.07 14.01 11.90
CA ALA A 272 -3.74 15.21 11.37
C ALA A 272 -3.55 15.28 9.84
N PRO A 273 -4.53 15.80 9.09
CA PRO A 273 -4.40 15.97 7.65
C PRO A 273 -3.12 16.71 7.25
N PRO A 274 -2.27 16.12 6.39
CA PRO A 274 -1.08 16.81 5.90
C PRO A 274 -1.45 18.03 5.05
N ALA A 275 -0.76 19.15 5.28
CA ALA A 275 -1.07 20.44 4.64
C ALA A 275 -1.13 20.37 3.10
N LYS A 276 -0.32 19.51 2.48
CA LYS A 276 -0.28 19.33 1.01
C LYS A 276 -1.60 18.90 0.38
N PHE A 277 -2.51 18.31 1.16
CA PHE A 277 -3.81 17.87 0.66
C PHE A 277 -4.89 18.96 0.72
N ASN A 278 -4.59 20.13 1.31
CA ASN A 278 -5.54 21.25 1.45
C ASN A 278 -6.92 20.81 1.98
N ILE A 279 -6.90 19.97 3.01
CA ILE A 279 -8.11 19.41 3.63
C ILE A 279 -8.71 20.46 4.57
N ASP A 280 -10.04 20.59 4.54
CA ASP A 280 -10.79 21.52 5.40
C ASP A 280 -10.45 21.29 6.89
N PRO A 281 -10.16 22.35 7.68
CA PRO A 281 -9.83 22.24 9.10
C PRO A 281 -10.88 21.55 9.97
N TYR A 282 -12.12 21.42 9.50
CA TYR A 282 -13.15 20.58 10.11
C TYR A 282 -12.65 19.14 10.32
N TYR A 283 -11.93 18.58 9.34
CA TYR A 283 -11.35 17.26 9.43
C TYR A 283 -10.05 17.31 10.22
N THR A 284 -10.01 16.64 11.37
CA THR A 284 -8.84 16.63 12.26
C THR A 284 -8.08 15.32 12.21
N LYS A 285 -8.59 14.30 11.50
CA LYS A 285 -7.99 12.98 11.35
C LYS A 285 -7.90 12.56 9.89
N PHE A 286 -6.81 11.88 9.56
CA PHE A 286 -6.45 11.43 8.24
C PHE A 286 -5.76 10.07 8.32
N THR A 287 -6.11 9.17 7.41
CA THR A 287 -5.30 7.99 7.07
C THR A 287 -5.35 7.75 5.56
N TRP A 288 -4.32 7.10 5.04
CA TRP A 288 -4.13 6.93 3.60
C TRP A 288 -4.20 5.45 3.22
N ALA A 289 -5.25 5.07 2.50
CA ALA A 289 -5.53 3.69 2.11
C ALA A 289 -5.07 3.48 0.66
N ARG A 290 -3.78 3.16 0.45
CA ARG A 290 -3.19 3.03 -0.91
C ARG A 290 -3.50 4.25 -1.77
N GLU A 291 -3.09 5.42 -1.28
CA GLU A 291 -3.38 6.73 -1.89
C GLU A 291 -4.82 7.25 -1.76
N PHE A 292 -5.78 6.44 -1.31
CA PHE A 292 -7.15 6.89 -1.08
C PHE A 292 -7.27 7.62 0.26
N THR A 293 -7.90 8.80 0.24
CA THR A 293 -8.02 9.67 1.43
C THR A 293 -9.20 9.26 2.30
N VAL A 294 -8.91 8.92 3.56
CA VAL A 294 -9.91 8.62 4.59
C VAL A 294 -9.81 9.69 5.69
N LEU A 295 -10.94 10.32 6.00
CA LEU A 295 -11.05 11.46 6.91
C LEU A 295 -11.91 11.12 8.13
N GLY A 296 -11.70 11.89 9.19
CA GLY A 296 -12.56 11.90 10.37
C GLY A 296 -12.35 13.16 11.19
N ARG A 297 -13.25 13.40 12.14
CA ARG A 297 -13.07 14.42 13.18
C ARG A 297 -13.16 13.78 14.56
N GLN A 298 -14.35 13.35 14.97
CA GLN A 298 -14.55 12.68 16.27
C GLN A 298 -14.47 11.15 16.20
N ALA A 299 -14.42 10.55 15.00
CA ALA A 299 -14.21 9.12 14.85
C ALA A 299 -12.89 8.67 15.51
N SER A 300 -12.91 7.50 16.12
CA SER A 300 -11.76 6.81 16.71
C SER A 300 -10.75 6.37 15.64
N ASP A 301 -9.49 6.29 16.03
CA ASP A 301 -8.43 5.85 15.12
C ASP A 301 -8.64 4.40 14.67
N LYS A 302 -9.19 3.56 15.56
CA LYS A 302 -9.59 2.19 15.25
C LYS A 302 -10.57 2.13 14.08
N ALA A 303 -11.56 3.03 14.04
CA ALA A 303 -12.54 3.06 12.96
C ALA A 303 -11.93 3.51 11.64
N LEU A 304 -11.09 4.56 11.64
CA LEU A 304 -10.38 4.99 10.44
C LEU A 304 -9.46 3.89 9.90
N LEU A 305 -8.73 3.18 10.77
CA LEU A 305 -7.85 2.09 10.36
C LEU A 305 -8.62 0.86 9.87
N LYS A 306 -9.77 0.55 10.46
CA LYS A 306 -10.65 -0.53 9.95
C LYS A 306 -11.22 -0.18 8.58
N ALA A 307 -11.64 1.07 8.36
CA ALA A 307 -12.05 1.55 7.05
C ALA A 307 -10.90 1.49 6.03
N ASN A 308 -9.70 1.94 6.42
CA ASN A 308 -8.50 1.85 5.60
C ASN A 308 -8.20 0.39 5.17
N ASP A 309 -8.13 -0.53 6.13
CA ASP A 309 -7.92 -1.96 5.86
C ASP A 309 -8.97 -2.55 4.92
N THR A 310 -10.24 -2.17 5.11
CA THR A 310 -11.36 -2.60 4.24
C THR A 310 -11.16 -2.12 2.81
N ILE A 311 -10.76 -0.86 2.60
CA ILE A 311 -10.49 -0.30 1.27
C ILE A 311 -9.29 -1.02 0.63
N ARG A 312 -8.19 -1.18 1.38
CA ARG A 312 -6.97 -1.86 0.88
C ARG A 312 -7.29 -3.26 0.40
N LYS A 313 -8.11 -4.00 1.14
CA LYS A 313 -8.51 -5.36 0.80
C LYS A 313 -9.48 -5.34 -0.37
N MET A 314 -10.60 -4.62 -0.30
CA MET A 314 -11.58 -4.54 -1.39
C MET A 314 -10.95 -4.21 -2.75
N PHE A 315 -9.94 -3.35 -2.79
CA PHE A 315 -9.22 -2.98 -4.02
C PHE A 315 -7.84 -3.64 -4.17
N ALA A 316 -7.55 -4.71 -3.43
CA ALA A 316 -6.24 -5.38 -3.45
C ALA A 316 -5.81 -5.74 -4.88
N TYR A 317 -6.75 -6.24 -5.70
CA TYR A 317 -6.51 -6.67 -7.07
C TYR A 317 -7.11 -5.74 -8.14
N ARG A 318 -7.72 -4.63 -7.72
CA ARG A 318 -8.37 -3.63 -8.61
C ARG A 318 -7.94 -2.20 -8.28
N HIS A 319 -6.63 -2.02 -8.16
CA HIS A 319 -6.08 -0.70 -7.88
C HIS A 319 -6.30 0.29 -9.04
N ASP A 320 -6.52 -0.19 -10.27
CA ASP A 320 -6.99 0.62 -11.40
C ASP A 320 -8.33 1.33 -11.09
N ILE A 321 -9.28 0.64 -10.46
CA ILE A 321 -10.54 1.24 -10.04
C ILE A 321 -10.29 2.26 -8.92
N LEU A 322 -9.50 1.90 -7.91
CA LEU A 322 -9.19 2.79 -6.79
C LEU A 322 -8.52 4.08 -7.27
N LYS A 323 -7.53 3.99 -8.17
CA LYS A 323 -6.87 5.15 -8.77
C LYS A 323 -7.85 6.03 -9.53
N ALA A 324 -8.85 5.44 -10.14
CA ALA A 324 -9.85 6.20 -10.85
C ALA A 324 -10.87 6.89 -9.93
N LEU A 325 -11.14 6.35 -8.74
CA LEU A 325 -11.86 7.06 -7.67
C LEU A 325 -11.00 8.21 -7.10
N ILE A 326 -9.70 7.97 -6.89
CA ILE A 326 -8.75 8.99 -6.43
C ILE A 326 -8.66 10.14 -7.44
N ALA A 327 -8.55 9.82 -8.74
CA ALA A 327 -8.49 10.82 -9.81
C ALA A 327 -9.77 11.64 -9.96
N ASP A 328 -10.93 11.06 -9.64
CA ASP A 328 -12.17 11.83 -9.56
C ASP A 328 -12.20 12.73 -8.31
N GLY A 329 -11.40 12.45 -7.28
CA GLY A 329 -11.35 13.22 -6.04
C GLY A 329 -12.29 12.68 -4.95
N VAL A 330 -12.68 11.41 -5.07
CA VAL A 330 -13.53 10.74 -4.08
C VAL A 330 -12.78 10.59 -2.75
N ARG A 331 -13.47 10.88 -1.65
CA ARG A 331 -12.96 10.73 -0.27
C ARG A 331 -13.95 9.96 0.59
N LEU A 332 -13.46 9.23 1.58
CA LEU A 332 -14.31 8.61 2.60
C LEU A 332 -14.21 9.40 3.90
N LEU A 333 -15.36 9.75 4.47
CA LEU A 333 -15.49 10.25 5.84
C LEU A 333 -16.03 9.13 6.73
N VAL A 334 -15.31 8.85 7.82
CA VAL A 334 -15.84 8.08 8.94
C VAL A 334 -16.43 9.05 9.94
N LEU A 335 -17.76 9.08 10.07
CA LEU A 335 -18.46 9.92 11.05
C LEU A 335 -18.31 9.35 12.45
N GLY A 336 -17.84 10.18 13.38
CA GLY A 336 -17.75 9.86 14.79
C GLY A 336 -19.11 9.87 15.49
N PRO A 337 -19.18 9.30 16.70
CA PRO A 337 -20.42 9.28 17.48
C PRO A 337 -20.98 10.69 17.68
N GLY A 338 -22.28 10.87 17.41
CA GLY A 338 -22.97 12.17 17.57
C GLY A 338 -22.80 13.16 16.42
N GLU A 339 -21.88 12.94 15.47
CA GLU A 339 -21.73 13.80 14.28
C GLU A 339 -22.86 13.61 13.24
N ALA A 340 -23.35 14.69 12.63
CA ALA A 340 -24.38 14.63 11.59
C ALA A 340 -23.84 15.03 10.22
N LEU A 341 -24.49 14.55 9.15
CA LEU A 341 -24.17 15.00 7.79
C LEU A 341 -24.35 16.52 7.62
N SER A 342 -25.25 17.15 8.38
CA SER A 342 -25.45 18.60 8.36
C SER A 342 -24.26 19.42 8.87
N GLU A 343 -23.30 18.79 9.56
CA GLU A 343 -22.13 19.47 10.11
C GLU A 343 -20.92 19.44 9.16
N VAL A 344 -20.95 18.63 8.11
CA VAL A 344 -19.80 18.47 7.21
C VAL A 344 -19.69 19.65 6.23
N PRO A 345 -18.49 20.13 5.88
CA PRO A 345 -18.31 21.25 4.96
C PRO A 345 -18.97 21.06 3.59
N GLU A 346 -19.06 19.81 3.12
CA GLU A 346 -19.69 19.45 1.85
C GLU A 346 -21.24 19.50 1.87
N TYR A 347 -21.87 19.71 3.03
CA TYR A 347 -23.33 19.66 3.19
C TYR A 347 -24.08 20.70 2.34
N GLU A 348 -23.52 21.89 2.12
CA GLU A 348 -24.16 22.89 1.25
C GLU A 348 -24.40 22.34 -0.16
N LYS A 349 -23.44 21.56 -0.69
CA LYS A 349 -23.57 20.88 -1.98
C LYS A 349 -24.64 19.78 -1.91
N MET A 350 -24.70 19.06 -0.79
CA MET A 350 -25.71 18.01 -0.55
C MET A 350 -27.13 18.55 -0.52
N SER A 351 -27.37 19.74 0.03
CA SER A 351 -28.73 20.30 0.22
C SER A 351 -29.55 20.49 -1.07
N THR A 352 -28.89 20.47 -2.23
CA THR A 352 -29.53 20.50 -3.56
C THR A 352 -30.08 19.13 -3.99
N VAL A 353 -29.67 18.06 -3.31
CA VAL A 353 -30.14 16.69 -3.41
C VAL A 353 -30.95 16.43 -2.13
N SER A 354 -32.15 15.86 -2.22
CA SER A 354 -33.02 15.59 -1.06
C SER A 354 -32.41 14.55 -0.10
N ALA A 355 -31.38 14.92 0.67
CA ALA A 355 -30.70 14.05 1.62
C ALA A 355 -31.37 14.16 3.00
N ASP A 356 -31.73 13.01 3.58
CA ASP A 356 -32.17 12.92 4.97
C ASP A 356 -31.07 13.50 5.88
N HIS A 357 -31.36 14.62 6.54
CA HIS A 357 -30.40 15.35 7.35
C HIS A 357 -29.99 14.60 8.63
N THR A 358 -30.74 13.56 9.01
CA THR A 358 -30.43 12.70 10.17
C THR A 358 -29.64 11.45 9.78
N ALA A 359 -29.51 11.17 8.47
CA ALA A 359 -28.71 10.06 8.01
C ALA A 359 -27.24 10.26 8.44
N ARG A 360 -26.61 9.19 8.92
CA ARG A 360 -25.17 9.13 9.23
C ARG A 360 -24.41 8.29 8.20
N PHE A 361 -24.97 8.27 6.98
CA PHE A 361 -24.56 7.44 5.86
C PHE A 361 -24.83 8.21 4.56
N LEU A 362 -23.89 8.19 3.62
CA LEU A 362 -24.02 8.87 2.34
C LEU A 362 -23.33 8.07 1.24
N ASP A 363 -24.11 7.76 0.20
CA ASP A 363 -23.61 7.19 -1.05
C ASP A 363 -22.92 8.24 -1.92
N TYR A 364 -22.12 7.77 -2.88
CA TYR A 364 -21.47 8.63 -3.85
C TYR A 364 -22.46 9.54 -4.61
N SER A 365 -22.11 10.82 -4.70
CA SER A 365 -22.69 11.75 -5.66
C SER A 365 -21.58 12.54 -6.38
N PRO A 366 -21.72 12.84 -7.68
CA PRO A 366 -20.73 13.65 -8.42
C PRO A 366 -20.51 15.06 -7.84
N GLU A 367 -21.53 15.62 -7.17
CA GLU A 367 -21.52 16.98 -6.62
C GLU A 367 -20.65 17.07 -5.36
N THR A 368 -20.70 16.03 -4.53
CA THR A 368 -20.04 15.99 -3.22
C THR A 368 -18.70 15.27 -3.26
N LYS A 369 -18.63 14.19 -4.05
CA LYS A 369 -17.49 13.26 -4.10
C LYS A 369 -17.08 12.74 -2.71
N LEU A 370 -18.03 12.72 -1.79
CA LEU A 370 -17.83 12.33 -0.41
C LEU A 370 -18.66 11.09 -0.12
N LEU A 371 -18.00 10.02 0.30
CA LEU A 371 -18.63 8.82 0.82
C LEU A 371 -18.66 8.95 2.34
N VAL A 372 -19.74 8.52 2.98
CA VAL A 372 -19.85 8.61 4.44
C VAL A 372 -20.31 7.30 5.04
N ALA A 373 -19.55 6.81 6.02
CA ALA A 373 -19.90 5.67 6.84
C ALA A 373 -19.86 6.04 8.33
N ALA A 374 -20.83 5.56 9.09
CA ALA A 374 -20.87 5.74 10.52
C ALA A 374 -19.84 4.83 11.19
N GLN A 375 -19.06 5.36 12.14
CA GLN A 375 -18.08 4.56 12.89
C GLN A 375 -18.71 3.29 13.50
N GLU A 376 -19.92 3.40 14.03
CA GLU A 376 -20.61 2.28 14.68
C GLU A 376 -20.76 1.10 13.72
N ASN A 377 -21.06 1.37 12.45
CA ASN A 377 -21.14 0.36 11.41
C ASN A 377 -19.74 -0.13 10.97
N VAL A 378 -18.76 0.76 10.82
CA VAL A 378 -17.38 0.40 10.46
C VAL A 378 -16.77 -0.58 11.46
N LEU A 379 -17.10 -0.43 12.75
CA LEU A 379 -16.61 -1.28 13.84
C LEU A 379 -17.50 -2.46 14.17
N ALA A 380 -18.69 -2.58 13.55
CA ALA A 380 -19.65 -3.62 13.86
C ALA A 380 -19.11 -5.02 13.50
N ASP A 381 -19.46 -5.99 14.33
CA ASP A 381 -19.35 -7.40 13.98
C ASP A 381 -20.61 -7.81 13.21
N LEU A 382 -20.44 -8.31 11.99
CA LEU A 382 -21.55 -8.72 11.12
C LEU A 382 -22.22 -10.02 11.61
N GLY A 383 -21.59 -10.76 12.53
CA GLY A 383 -22.16 -11.94 13.16
C GLY A 383 -23.17 -11.63 14.26
N GLU A 384 -23.25 -10.39 14.75
CA GLU A 384 -24.16 -10.00 15.84
C GLU A 384 -25.63 -9.95 15.37
N PRO A 385 -26.60 -10.24 16.26
CA PRO A 385 -28.01 -10.07 15.95
C PRO A 385 -28.32 -8.64 15.49
N TYR A 386 -29.09 -8.51 14.41
CA TYR A 386 -29.46 -7.24 13.79
C TYR A 386 -28.31 -6.45 13.14
N ALA A 387 -27.13 -7.06 12.95
CA ALA A 387 -26.06 -6.43 12.19
C ALA A 387 -26.50 -6.15 10.75
N THR A 388 -26.32 -4.89 10.35
CA THR A 388 -26.59 -4.41 8.98
C THR A 388 -25.38 -4.64 8.09
N GLU A 389 -25.55 -4.48 6.78
CA GLU A 389 -24.47 -4.48 5.80
C GLU A 389 -23.30 -3.53 6.14
N CYS A 390 -22.10 -3.86 5.67
CA CYS A 390 -20.91 -3.02 5.78
C CYS A 390 -21.06 -1.77 4.90
N GLN A 391 -21.23 -0.61 5.54
CA GLN A 391 -21.42 0.67 4.86
C GLN A 391 -20.22 1.04 3.98
N VAL A 392 -18.99 0.72 4.39
CA VAL A 392 -17.79 1.00 3.59
C VAL A 392 -17.86 0.25 2.26
N ILE A 393 -18.12 -1.06 2.27
CA ILE A 393 -18.22 -1.84 1.02
C ILE A 393 -19.39 -1.34 0.17
N ARG A 394 -20.54 -1.02 0.78
CA ARG A 394 -21.69 -0.46 0.08
C ARG A 394 -21.38 0.84 -0.66
N VAL A 395 -20.85 1.85 0.03
CA VAL A 395 -20.59 3.16 -0.60
C VAL A 395 -19.56 3.03 -1.72
N PHE A 396 -18.57 2.15 -1.58
CA PHE A 396 -17.60 1.88 -2.64
C PHE A 396 -18.18 1.10 -3.82
N ALA A 397 -19.09 0.14 -3.58
CA ALA A 397 -19.80 -0.58 -4.64
C ALA A 397 -20.64 0.36 -5.52
N ARG A 398 -21.20 1.43 -4.92
CA ARG A 398 -21.93 2.46 -5.68
C ARG A 398 -20.98 3.46 -6.33
N ALA A 399 -19.95 3.90 -5.60
CA ALA A 399 -18.95 4.83 -6.13
C ALA A 399 -18.25 4.29 -7.37
N LEU A 400 -17.80 3.02 -7.38
CA LEU A 400 -17.15 2.49 -8.57
C LEU A 400 -18.11 2.45 -9.75
N TYR A 401 -19.38 2.07 -9.54
CA TYR A 401 -20.35 2.09 -10.63
C TYR A 401 -20.46 3.49 -11.25
N HIS A 402 -20.70 4.51 -10.41
CA HIS A 402 -20.89 5.87 -10.91
C HIS A 402 -19.65 6.48 -11.56
N VAL A 403 -18.46 6.17 -11.05
CA VAL A 403 -17.20 6.77 -11.50
C VAL A 403 -16.58 6.01 -12.68
N THR A 404 -16.81 4.69 -12.79
CA THR A 404 -16.12 3.84 -13.77
C THR A 404 -17.03 3.17 -14.80
N ALA A 405 -18.24 2.73 -14.43
CA ALA A 405 -19.07 1.88 -15.29
C ALA A 405 -19.53 2.55 -16.60
N LYS A 406 -19.55 3.89 -16.66
CA LYS A 406 -20.06 4.65 -17.81
C LYS A 406 -18.98 5.35 -18.63
N ARG A 407 -17.71 5.06 -18.36
CA ARG A 407 -16.60 5.62 -19.14
C ARG A 407 -16.68 5.16 -20.59
N PRO A 408 -16.26 6.00 -21.54
CA PRO A 408 -16.10 5.55 -22.91
C PRO A 408 -15.03 4.45 -22.97
N VAL A 409 -15.21 3.52 -23.92
CA VAL A 409 -14.19 2.54 -24.26
C VAL A 409 -12.92 3.29 -24.66
N ASP A 410 -11.80 2.94 -24.03
CA ASP A 410 -10.49 3.41 -24.47
C ASP A 410 -9.95 2.42 -25.51
N PRO A 411 -9.90 2.79 -26.81
CA PRO A 411 -9.44 1.89 -27.87
C PRO A 411 -7.95 1.53 -27.73
N ASN A 412 -7.20 2.31 -26.95
CA ASN A 412 -5.78 2.11 -26.74
C ASN A 412 -5.48 1.33 -25.47
N TRP A 413 -6.47 1.01 -24.61
CA TRP A 413 -6.22 0.40 -23.29
C TRP A 413 -5.23 -0.78 -23.34
N GLU A 414 -5.46 -1.71 -24.26
CA GLU A 414 -4.62 -2.91 -24.48
C GLU A 414 -3.33 -2.63 -25.28
N ASN A 415 -3.25 -1.48 -25.95
CA ASN A 415 -2.17 -1.11 -26.87
C ASN A 415 -1.28 0.04 -26.36
N ARG A 416 -1.43 0.45 -25.09
CA ARG A 416 -0.65 1.55 -24.48
C ARG A 416 0.84 1.24 -24.31
N GLY A 417 1.28 0.00 -24.53
CA GLY A 417 2.69 -0.37 -24.55
C GLY A 417 3.43 0.05 -23.28
N ARG A 418 4.38 0.99 -23.41
CA ARG A 418 5.22 1.45 -22.29
C ARG A 418 4.53 2.44 -21.35
N ASP A 419 3.37 2.96 -21.73
CA ASP A 419 2.60 3.91 -20.93
C ASP A 419 1.59 3.22 -19.99
N VAL A 420 1.52 1.88 -20.01
CA VAL A 420 0.68 1.10 -19.09
C VAL A 420 1.24 1.18 -17.68
N GLN A 421 0.39 1.53 -16.72
CA GLN A 421 0.74 1.46 -15.31
C GLN A 421 0.61 0.01 -14.80
N GLN A 422 1.42 -0.35 -13.80
CA GLN A 422 1.47 -1.74 -13.30
C GLN A 422 0.13 -2.23 -12.74
N TYR A 423 -0.67 -1.34 -12.17
CA TYR A 423 -2.01 -1.67 -11.65
C TYR A 423 -3.07 -1.86 -12.73
N GLU A 424 -2.75 -1.60 -13.99
CA GLU A 424 -3.64 -1.76 -15.14
C GLU A 424 -3.33 -3.05 -15.92
N LEU A 425 -2.27 -3.78 -15.54
CA LEU A 425 -1.88 -5.03 -16.18
C LEU A 425 -2.87 -6.16 -15.83
N ARG A 426 -3.29 -6.91 -16.85
CA ARG A 426 -4.10 -8.14 -16.73
C ARG A 426 -5.49 -7.91 -16.11
N VAL A 427 -6.00 -6.68 -16.18
CA VAL A 427 -7.37 -6.35 -15.79
C VAL A 427 -8.10 -5.70 -16.94
N GLN A 428 -9.39 -6.01 -17.08
CA GLN A 428 -10.23 -5.28 -18.00
C GLN A 428 -10.63 -3.94 -17.38
N ARG A 429 -10.40 -2.86 -18.14
CA ARG A 429 -10.89 -1.54 -17.75
C ARG A 429 -12.40 -1.57 -17.59
N MET A 430 -12.87 -1.11 -16.43
CA MET A 430 -14.30 -0.89 -16.24
C MET A 430 -14.75 0.34 -17.03
N ASP A 431 -15.68 0.13 -17.95
CA ASP A 431 -16.22 1.11 -18.88
C ASP A 431 -17.66 0.74 -19.29
N ILE A 432 -18.25 1.44 -20.27
CA ILE A 432 -19.64 1.26 -20.71
C ILE A 432 -20.03 -0.20 -21.04
N ARG A 433 -19.07 -1.07 -21.39
CA ARG A 433 -19.33 -2.50 -21.61
C ARG A 433 -19.77 -3.20 -20.33
N PHE A 434 -19.22 -2.81 -19.18
CA PHE A 434 -19.67 -3.27 -17.88
C PHE A 434 -21.12 -2.86 -17.61
N ASP A 435 -21.49 -1.58 -17.85
CA ASP A 435 -22.87 -1.12 -17.60
C ASP A 435 -23.88 -1.86 -18.49
N ASN A 436 -23.52 -2.13 -19.75
CA ASN A 436 -24.34 -2.93 -20.65
C ASN A 436 -24.55 -4.36 -20.13
N LYS A 437 -23.46 -5.05 -19.72
CA LYS A 437 -23.54 -6.40 -19.14
C LYS A 437 -24.36 -6.42 -17.85
N LEU A 438 -24.15 -5.45 -16.96
CA LEU A 438 -24.93 -5.31 -15.73
C LEU A 438 -26.41 -5.08 -16.02
N LYS A 439 -26.74 -4.26 -17.03
CA LYS A 439 -28.13 -4.03 -17.45
C LYS A 439 -28.79 -5.32 -17.96
N GLU A 440 -28.11 -6.08 -18.81
CA GLU A 440 -28.64 -7.35 -19.32
C GLU A 440 -28.88 -8.37 -18.19
N LEU A 441 -27.93 -8.47 -17.26
CA LEU A 441 -28.07 -9.34 -16.09
C LEU A 441 -29.22 -8.92 -15.19
N TYR A 442 -29.34 -7.62 -14.92
CA TYR A 442 -30.45 -7.07 -14.14
C TYR A 442 -31.80 -7.36 -14.79
N ASP A 443 -31.96 -7.03 -16.08
CA ASP A 443 -33.21 -7.27 -16.81
C ASP A 443 -33.57 -8.78 -16.81
N SER A 444 -32.57 -9.65 -16.96
CA SER A 444 -32.72 -11.10 -16.86
C SER A 444 -33.13 -11.57 -15.46
N ALA A 445 -32.48 -11.09 -14.40
CA ALA A 445 -32.82 -11.42 -13.02
C ALA A 445 -34.25 -10.99 -12.67
N MET A 446 -34.63 -9.76 -13.04
CA MET A 446 -35.98 -9.24 -12.82
C MET A 446 -37.03 -10.06 -13.59
N SER A 447 -36.75 -10.47 -14.83
CA SER A 447 -37.67 -11.31 -15.63
C SER A 447 -37.88 -12.70 -15.03
N ARG A 448 -36.89 -13.22 -14.29
CA ARG A 448 -36.97 -14.49 -13.55
C ARG A 448 -37.62 -14.35 -12.17
N GLY A 449 -37.92 -13.12 -11.74
CA GLY A 449 -38.49 -12.82 -10.44
C GLY A 449 -37.50 -12.93 -9.28
N LEU A 450 -36.20 -12.89 -9.56
CA LEU A 450 -35.17 -12.87 -8.52
C LEU A 450 -35.20 -11.55 -7.74
N TRP A 451 -34.63 -11.60 -6.54
CA TRP A 451 -34.44 -10.51 -5.59
C TRP A 451 -35.73 -9.90 -5.05
N LYS A 452 -36.87 -10.58 -5.21
CA LYS A 452 -38.18 -10.00 -4.95
C LYS A 452 -38.31 -9.54 -3.50
N GLY A 453 -38.74 -8.31 -3.28
CA GLY A 453 -38.90 -7.75 -1.93
C GLY A 453 -37.61 -7.23 -1.29
N THR A 454 -36.49 -7.21 -2.03
CA THR A 454 -35.24 -6.58 -1.60
C THR A 454 -34.99 -5.26 -2.32
N ALA A 455 -34.02 -4.47 -1.86
CA ALA A 455 -33.61 -3.23 -2.54
C ALA A 455 -33.10 -3.46 -3.97
N ALA A 456 -32.60 -4.65 -4.29
CA ALA A 456 -32.05 -4.98 -5.59
C ALA A 456 -33.07 -4.92 -6.76
N VAL A 457 -34.38 -4.90 -6.50
CA VAL A 457 -35.40 -4.77 -7.57
C VAL A 457 -35.65 -3.33 -8.03
N HIS A 458 -35.11 -2.35 -7.30
CA HIS A 458 -35.41 -0.94 -7.59
C HIS A 458 -34.64 -0.45 -8.81
N ASP A 459 -33.35 -0.79 -8.88
CA ASP A 459 -32.49 -0.47 -10.02
C ASP A 459 -31.25 -1.36 -10.07
N ARG A 460 -30.54 -1.30 -11.20
CA ARG A 460 -29.34 -2.11 -11.44
C ARG A 460 -28.14 -1.75 -10.55
N ILE A 461 -28.11 -0.55 -9.97
CA ILE A 461 -27.05 -0.11 -9.06
C ILE A 461 -27.27 -0.76 -7.70
N GLU A 462 -28.50 -0.81 -7.18
CA GLU A 462 -28.84 -1.58 -5.98
C GLU A 462 -28.58 -3.07 -6.19
N TYR A 463 -28.99 -3.63 -7.33
CA TYR A 463 -28.70 -5.02 -7.71
C TYR A 463 -27.19 -5.32 -7.68
N TRP A 464 -26.38 -4.48 -8.31
CA TRP A 464 -24.92 -4.56 -8.25
C TRP A 464 -24.39 -4.47 -6.81
N THR A 465 -24.90 -3.52 -6.03
CA THR A 465 -24.47 -3.26 -4.65
C THR A 465 -24.70 -4.49 -3.77
N GLN A 466 -25.87 -5.12 -3.87
CA GLN A 466 -26.19 -6.35 -3.14
C GLN A 466 -25.28 -7.52 -3.55
N GLY A 467 -24.97 -7.64 -4.85
CA GLY A 467 -23.99 -8.62 -5.34
C GLY A 467 -22.60 -8.42 -4.73
N VAL A 468 -22.08 -7.19 -4.70
CA VAL A 468 -20.77 -6.90 -4.09
C VAL A 468 -20.77 -7.17 -2.59
N LEU A 469 -21.83 -6.81 -1.89
CA LEU A 469 -21.95 -7.07 -0.45
C LEU A 469 -21.97 -8.58 -0.16
N ALA A 470 -22.76 -9.36 -0.90
CA ALA A 470 -22.76 -10.80 -0.74
C ALA A 470 -21.40 -11.42 -1.09
N TYR A 471 -20.75 -11.00 -2.18
CA TYR A 471 -19.46 -11.52 -2.62
C TYR A 471 -18.33 -11.37 -1.58
N PHE A 472 -18.36 -10.31 -0.78
CA PHE A 472 -17.40 -10.09 0.30
C PHE A 472 -17.89 -10.53 1.68
N ASP A 473 -18.99 -11.29 1.77
CA ASP A 473 -19.64 -11.67 3.03
C ASP A 473 -19.91 -10.45 3.94
N ALA A 474 -20.39 -9.37 3.32
CA ALA A 474 -20.50 -8.04 3.90
C ALA A 474 -21.96 -7.55 4.02
N ALA A 475 -22.95 -8.39 3.67
CA ALA A 475 -24.37 -8.05 3.70
C ALA A 475 -24.99 -8.09 5.11
N GLY A 476 -24.25 -8.57 6.12
CA GLY A 476 -24.77 -8.78 7.48
C GLY A 476 -25.70 -9.99 7.56
N GLN A 477 -26.70 -9.95 8.45
CA GLN A 477 -27.68 -11.04 8.58
C GLN A 477 -28.65 -11.12 7.38
N GLY A 478 -28.91 -9.99 6.74
CA GLY A 478 -29.80 -9.88 5.58
C GLY A 478 -31.26 -10.30 5.87
N VAL A 479 -32.14 -10.08 4.90
CA VAL A 479 -33.48 -10.69 4.87
C VAL A 479 -33.56 -11.50 3.57
N PRO A 480 -34.07 -12.74 3.60
CA PRO A 480 -34.25 -13.53 2.39
C PRO A 480 -35.13 -12.77 1.37
N PRO A 481 -34.74 -12.75 0.09
CA PRO A 481 -35.67 -12.41 -0.98
C PRO A 481 -36.93 -13.27 -0.88
N ASN A 482 -38.09 -12.71 -1.22
CA ASN A 482 -39.40 -13.39 -1.14
C ASN A 482 -39.51 -14.62 -2.07
N ASP A 483 -38.53 -14.84 -2.94
CA ASP A 483 -38.45 -15.99 -3.84
C ASP A 483 -37.51 -17.11 -3.34
N THR A 484 -36.93 -16.98 -2.13
CA THR A 484 -36.10 -18.02 -1.48
C THR A 484 -36.28 -18.00 0.05
N ASP A 485 -36.00 -19.11 0.72
CA ASP A 485 -36.09 -19.22 2.18
C ASP A 485 -34.81 -18.77 2.91
N HIS A 486 -33.75 -18.43 2.15
CA HIS A 486 -32.42 -18.13 2.70
C HIS A 486 -31.89 -16.76 2.23
N PRO A 487 -31.23 -16.01 3.13
CA PRO A 487 -30.63 -14.73 2.78
C PRO A 487 -29.41 -14.92 1.87
N ILE A 488 -29.23 -14.00 0.92
CA ILE A 488 -28.11 -13.99 -0.03
C ILE A 488 -27.01 -13.09 0.52
N THR A 489 -26.31 -13.59 1.53
CA THR A 489 -25.36 -12.78 2.33
C THR A 489 -23.90 -13.18 2.21
N THR A 490 -23.63 -14.29 1.50
CA THR A 490 -22.29 -14.84 1.29
C THR A 490 -21.99 -15.03 -0.19
N ARG A 491 -20.71 -15.11 -0.52
CA ARG A 491 -20.26 -15.35 -1.89
C ARG A 491 -20.84 -16.64 -2.46
N GLU A 492 -20.85 -17.69 -1.65
CA GLU A 492 -21.38 -19.00 -2.03
C GLU A 492 -22.88 -18.90 -2.31
N SER A 493 -23.65 -18.28 -1.41
CA SER A 493 -25.10 -18.10 -1.61
C SER A 493 -25.42 -17.28 -2.86
N LEU A 494 -24.61 -16.27 -3.18
CA LEU A 494 -24.77 -15.49 -4.41
C LEU A 494 -24.48 -16.34 -5.64
N SER A 495 -23.43 -17.16 -5.61
CA SER A 495 -23.06 -18.03 -6.73
C SER A 495 -24.15 -19.05 -7.09
N GLU A 496 -24.87 -19.55 -6.08
CA GLU A 496 -25.95 -20.51 -6.27
C GLU A 496 -27.25 -19.83 -6.73
N TYR A 497 -27.58 -18.69 -6.12
CA TYR A 497 -28.84 -17.99 -6.34
C TYR A 497 -28.85 -17.16 -7.63
N ASP A 498 -27.81 -16.36 -7.86
CA ASP A 498 -27.67 -15.50 -9.03
C ASP A 498 -26.25 -15.63 -9.64
N PRO A 499 -25.96 -16.76 -10.32
CA PRO A 499 -24.64 -17.05 -10.87
C PRO A 499 -24.17 -15.99 -11.89
N GLY A 500 -25.10 -15.29 -12.54
CA GLY A 500 -24.77 -14.22 -13.48
C GLY A 500 -24.23 -12.98 -12.78
N LEU A 501 -24.89 -12.55 -11.69
CA LEU A 501 -24.38 -11.46 -10.85
C LEU A 501 -23.06 -11.86 -10.17
N PHE A 502 -22.99 -13.07 -9.62
CA PHE A 502 -21.75 -13.61 -9.04
C PHE A 502 -20.58 -13.51 -10.02
N ALA A 503 -20.74 -14.03 -11.25
CA ALA A 503 -19.68 -14.02 -12.25
C ALA A 503 -19.24 -12.60 -12.63
N LEU A 504 -20.17 -11.64 -12.71
CA LEU A 504 -19.82 -10.24 -12.98
C LEU A 504 -19.02 -9.62 -11.82
N VAL A 505 -19.41 -9.88 -10.56
CA VAL A 505 -18.69 -9.37 -9.39
C VAL A 505 -17.31 -10.03 -9.29
N ASP A 506 -17.21 -11.34 -9.48
CA ASP A 506 -15.96 -12.09 -9.41
C ASP A 506 -14.94 -11.62 -10.46
N GLU A 507 -15.37 -11.50 -11.72
CA GLU A 507 -14.59 -10.92 -12.81
C GLU A 507 -14.14 -9.49 -12.49
N THR A 508 -15.04 -8.69 -11.91
CA THR A 508 -14.76 -7.29 -11.58
C THR A 508 -13.79 -7.18 -10.41
N MET A 509 -13.91 -7.97 -9.36
CA MET A 509 -13.05 -7.83 -8.17
C MET A 509 -11.71 -8.57 -8.31
N ALA A 510 -11.57 -9.46 -9.29
CA ALA A 510 -10.31 -10.09 -9.70
C ALA A 510 -9.58 -10.87 -8.58
N TYR A 511 -10.35 -11.54 -7.72
CA TYR A 511 -9.83 -12.40 -6.65
C TYR A 511 -9.53 -13.83 -7.10
N GLU A 512 -10.02 -14.25 -8.27
CA GLU A 512 -9.81 -15.61 -8.77
C GLU A 512 -8.31 -15.97 -8.82
N GLY A 513 -7.95 -17.08 -8.16
CA GLY A 513 -6.57 -17.55 -8.08
C GLY A 513 -5.63 -16.68 -7.25
N LYS A 514 -6.16 -15.76 -6.43
CA LYS A 514 -5.41 -14.89 -5.52
C LYS A 514 -5.65 -15.26 -4.06
N VAL A 515 -5.08 -14.50 -3.13
CA VAL A 515 -5.38 -14.68 -1.70
C VAL A 515 -6.78 -14.14 -1.45
N ASP A 516 -7.67 -15.07 -1.11
CA ASP A 516 -9.07 -14.78 -0.91
C ASP A 516 -9.30 -13.89 0.33
N TRP A 517 -10.34 -13.07 0.27
CA TRP A 517 -10.77 -12.22 1.37
C TRP A 517 -12.29 -12.17 1.49
N HIS A 518 -12.75 -12.39 2.72
CA HIS A 518 -14.14 -12.20 3.14
C HIS A 518 -14.13 -11.22 4.33
N TYR A 519 -15.04 -10.25 4.33
CA TYR A 519 -15.06 -9.17 5.33
C TYR A 519 -15.32 -9.67 6.75
N GLY A 520 -16.22 -10.66 6.88
CA GLY A 520 -16.66 -11.22 8.16
C GLY A 520 -15.90 -12.45 8.66
N LYS A 521 -14.81 -12.89 8.00
CA LYS A 521 -14.06 -14.10 8.35
C LYS A 521 -12.60 -13.82 8.71
#